data_AF-A0A952RB94-F1
#
_entry.id   AF-A0A952RB94-F1
#
_cell.length_a   1.000
_cell.length_b   1.000
_cell.length_c   1.000
_cell.angle_alpha   90.00
_cell.angle_beta   90.00
_cell.angle_gamma   90.00
#
_symmetry.space_group_name_H-M   'P 1'
#
loop_
_entity.id
_entity.type
_entity.pdbx_description
1 polymer ?
#
loop_
_entity_poly.entity_id
_entity_poly.type
_entity_poly.pdbx_seq_one_letter_code
_entity_poly.pdbx_strand_id
1 'polypeptide(L)'
;MTTLIWVTVYALTLGAHVGSTPELGWLLPSEVDRVTIPAGRFRTFYPPSATETDVPIAGFRLDRYPVTNADYLRFVKLNPRYRRDRVSRLFADSQYLSHWAEAGRLGEGAGPREPVTNVSWFTAKAYCEWQDGRLPTEYEWEYAAAADERSPEARERLTPRILEWYAARSSRPGPVGEGRPNWYGVHDQHRLVWEWVLDFNSNLVSGDSRERQSGDMERFCGAGALSASDVNDYASFMRIAFRGSLEARYTTRNLGFRCADDGR
;
A
#
# COMPACT_ATOMS: atom_id res chain seq x y z
N MET A 1 -70.64 -9.29 -25.23
CA MET A 1 -70.86 -9.13 -23.77
C MET A 1 -69.71 -9.83 -23.08
N THR A 2 -68.70 -9.04 -22.69
CA THR A 2 -67.38 -9.54 -22.26
C THR A 2 -67.29 -9.37 -20.75
N THR A 3 -67.29 -10.49 -20.02
CA THR A 3 -67.29 -10.52 -18.55
C THR A 3 -65.85 -10.35 -18.05
N LEU A 4 -65.54 -9.19 -17.45
CA LEU A 4 -64.27 -8.91 -16.78
C LEU A 4 -64.28 -9.52 -15.37
N ILE A 5 -63.38 -10.47 -15.12
CA ILE A 5 -63.12 -11.06 -13.80
C ILE A 5 -62.13 -10.15 -13.06
N TRP A 6 -62.57 -9.53 -11.97
CA TRP A 6 -61.71 -8.79 -11.05
C TRP A 6 -61.10 -9.77 -10.03
N VAL A 7 -59.78 -9.94 -10.07
CA VAL A 7 -59.04 -10.67 -9.03
C VAL A 7 -58.61 -9.66 -7.96
N THR A 8 -59.32 -9.65 -6.84
CA THR A 8 -58.94 -8.88 -5.64
C THR A 8 -57.86 -9.64 -4.89
N VAL A 9 -56.61 -9.18 -4.96
CA VAL A 9 -55.51 -9.69 -4.12
C VAL A 9 -55.61 -9.01 -2.75
N TYR A 10 -55.99 -9.78 -1.73
CA TYR A 10 -55.84 -9.36 -0.34
C TYR A 10 -54.36 -9.39 0.04
N ALA A 11 -53.76 -8.22 0.22
CA ALA A 11 -52.45 -8.08 0.86
C ALA A 11 -52.62 -8.36 2.37
N LEU A 12 -52.23 -9.56 2.80
CA LEU A 12 -51.98 -9.87 4.20
C LEU A 12 -50.79 -9.03 4.68
N THR A 13 -51.05 -7.95 5.40
CA THR A 13 -50.04 -7.21 6.15
C THR A 13 -49.62 -8.03 7.38
N LEU A 14 -48.72 -9.00 7.17
CA LEU A 14 -47.88 -9.49 8.25
C LEU A 14 -46.82 -8.42 8.50
N GLY A 15 -47.03 -7.63 9.56
CA GLY A 15 -46.03 -6.71 10.09
C GLY A 15 -44.85 -7.48 10.66
N ALA A 16 -43.98 -8.00 9.80
CA ALA A 16 -42.64 -8.37 10.19
C ALA A 16 -41.88 -7.06 10.42
N HIS A 17 -41.64 -6.73 11.69
CA HIS A 17 -40.59 -5.78 12.05
C HIS A 17 -39.28 -6.36 11.50
N VAL A 18 -38.87 -5.90 10.32
CA VAL A 18 -37.47 -6.00 9.88
C VAL A 18 -36.71 -5.04 10.79
N GLY A 19 -36.41 -5.53 12.00
CA GLY A 19 -35.31 -4.97 12.77
C GLY A 19 -34.08 -5.13 11.89
N SER A 20 -33.56 -4.02 11.39
CA SER A 20 -32.29 -3.96 10.71
C SER A 20 -31.24 -4.60 11.62
N THR A 21 -30.87 -5.85 11.36
CA THR A 21 -29.77 -6.52 12.05
C THR A 21 -28.51 -5.67 11.83
N PRO A 22 -27.96 -5.01 12.88
CA PRO A 22 -26.74 -4.19 12.75
C PRO A 22 -25.50 -5.04 12.42
N GLU A 23 -25.65 -6.37 12.45
CA GLU A 23 -24.53 -7.32 12.38
C GLU A 23 -23.94 -7.54 10.98
N LEU A 24 -24.54 -7.02 9.90
CA LEU A 24 -24.02 -7.22 8.55
C LEU A 24 -23.42 -5.94 7.92
N GLY A 25 -23.62 -4.76 8.53
CA GLY A 25 -23.13 -3.49 7.98
C GLY A 25 -21.60 -3.37 7.94
N TRP A 26 -20.89 -4.10 8.80
CA TRP A 26 -19.41 -4.15 8.79
C TRP A 26 -18.82 -5.14 7.77
N LEU A 27 -19.66 -6.00 7.16
CA LEU A 27 -19.24 -6.96 6.14
C LEU A 27 -19.16 -6.33 4.75
N LEU A 28 -19.78 -5.18 4.55
CA LEU A 28 -19.61 -4.41 3.33
C LEU A 28 -18.18 -3.85 3.30
N PRO A 29 -17.48 -3.92 2.15
CA PRO A 29 -16.17 -3.28 2.00
C PRO A 29 -16.26 -1.82 2.45
N SER A 30 -15.23 -1.30 3.14
CA SER A 30 -15.12 0.14 3.29
C SER A 30 -15.16 0.77 1.90
N GLU A 31 -15.81 1.92 1.78
CA GLU A 31 -15.72 2.70 0.55
C GLU A 31 -14.24 2.97 0.28
N VAL A 32 -13.74 2.46 -0.84
CA VAL A 32 -12.33 2.53 -1.21
C VAL A 32 -12.04 3.97 -1.64
N ASP A 33 -11.47 4.77 -0.74
CA ASP A 33 -11.10 6.17 -1.00
C ASP A 33 -9.76 6.25 -1.74
N ARG A 34 -9.83 6.18 -3.07
CA ARG A 34 -8.69 6.38 -3.97
C ARG A 34 -8.73 7.76 -4.62
N VAL A 35 -7.57 8.40 -4.70
CA VAL A 35 -7.36 9.65 -5.45
C VAL A 35 -6.82 9.34 -6.84
N THR A 36 -7.21 10.13 -7.84
CA THR A 36 -6.71 9.97 -9.22
C THR A 36 -5.37 10.68 -9.38
N ILE A 37 -4.37 9.94 -9.85
CA ILE A 37 -3.04 10.44 -10.19
C ILE A 37 -2.97 10.55 -11.73
N PRO A 38 -2.72 11.74 -12.28
CA PRO A 38 -2.68 11.92 -13.74
C PRO A 38 -1.47 11.20 -14.35
N ALA A 39 -1.57 10.86 -15.63
CA ALA A 39 -0.43 10.37 -16.39
C ALA A 39 0.65 11.45 -16.47
N GLY A 40 1.91 11.04 -16.55
CA GLY A 40 3.04 11.97 -16.60
C GLY A 40 4.35 11.31 -16.99
N ARG A 41 5.43 12.07 -16.86
CA ARG A 41 6.81 11.58 -16.93
C ARG A 41 7.49 11.86 -15.60
N PHE A 42 8.31 10.92 -15.16
CA PHE A 42 8.93 11.03 -13.86
C PHE A 42 10.41 10.66 -13.90
N ARG A 43 11.25 11.52 -13.34
CA ARG A 43 12.66 11.21 -13.11
C ARG A 43 12.79 10.37 -11.85
N THR A 44 12.81 9.06 -12.05
CA THR A 44 13.00 8.06 -10.98
C THR A 44 14.41 8.10 -10.41
N PHE A 45 14.56 7.68 -9.15
CA PHE A 45 15.87 7.54 -8.54
C PHE A 45 16.72 6.43 -9.19
N TYR A 46 16.07 5.37 -9.69
CA TYR A 46 16.71 4.30 -10.47
C TYR A 46 16.16 4.29 -11.90
N PRO A 47 16.86 4.93 -12.84
CA PRO A 47 16.45 4.90 -14.24
C PRO A 47 16.63 3.50 -14.82
N PRO A 48 15.73 3.06 -15.72
CA PRO A 48 15.82 1.74 -16.35
C PRO A 48 17.05 1.60 -17.27
N SER A 49 17.65 2.71 -17.72
CA SER A 49 18.91 2.70 -18.46
C SER A 49 19.67 4.03 -18.33
N ALA A 50 20.95 4.04 -18.70
CA ALA A 50 21.78 5.25 -18.69
C ALA A 50 21.27 6.35 -19.63
N THR A 51 20.44 6.01 -20.63
CA THR A 51 19.90 6.96 -21.62
C THR A 51 18.45 7.34 -21.36
N GLU A 52 17.74 6.60 -20.49
CA GLU A 52 16.34 6.84 -20.16
C GLU A 52 16.20 7.25 -18.70
N THR A 53 16.35 8.55 -18.43
CA THR A 53 16.26 9.10 -17.07
C THR A 53 14.83 9.32 -16.59
N ASP A 54 13.89 9.42 -17.52
CA ASP A 54 12.49 9.74 -17.26
C ASP A 54 11.61 8.58 -17.71
N VAL A 55 10.84 8.02 -16.79
CA VAL A 55 9.90 6.93 -17.07
C VAL A 55 8.49 7.47 -17.32
N PRO A 56 7.77 6.99 -18.34
CA PRO A 56 6.36 7.31 -18.51
C PRO A 56 5.53 6.64 -17.42
N ILE A 57 4.65 7.40 -16.78
CA ILE A 57 3.69 6.92 -15.78
C ILE A 57 2.29 7.05 -16.36
N ALA A 58 1.58 5.92 -16.48
CA ALA A 58 0.18 5.94 -16.87
C ALA A 58 -0.67 6.60 -15.76
N GLY A 59 -1.85 7.10 -16.12
CA GLY A 59 -2.81 7.56 -15.11
C GLY A 59 -3.31 6.37 -14.30
N PHE A 60 -3.44 6.54 -12.99
CA PHE A 60 -3.87 5.48 -12.07
C PHE A 60 -4.61 6.10 -10.88
N ARG A 61 -5.19 5.26 -10.02
CA ARG A 61 -5.74 5.69 -8.73
C ARG A 61 -4.94 5.08 -7.59
N LEU A 62 -4.73 5.85 -6.53
CA LEU A 62 -3.96 5.46 -5.35
C LEU A 62 -4.80 5.65 -4.10
N ASP A 63 -4.78 4.71 -3.16
CA ASP A 63 -5.45 4.88 -1.88
C ASP A 63 -4.96 6.17 -1.19
N ARG A 64 -5.92 6.99 -0.75
CA ARG A 64 -5.66 8.27 -0.11
C ARG A 64 -4.79 8.12 1.14
N TYR A 65 -5.04 7.07 1.91
CA TYR A 65 -4.37 6.74 3.16
C TYR A 65 -3.70 5.36 3.06
N PRO A 66 -2.66 5.08 3.86
CA PRO A 66 -2.23 3.71 4.11
C PRO A 66 -3.40 2.87 4.66
N VAL A 67 -3.41 1.57 4.35
CA VAL A 67 -4.44 0.65 4.83
C VAL A 67 -4.44 0.63 6.36
N THR A 68 -5.61 0.81 6.99
CA THR A 68 -5.71 0.86 8.45
C THR A 68 -5.84 -0.52 9.08
N ASN A 69 -5.54 -0.64 10.38
CA ASN A 69 -5.81 -1.85 11.16
C ASN A 69 -7.29 -2.26 11.11
N ALA A 70 -8.23 -1.31 11.10
CA ALA A 70 -9.65 -1.62 11.03
C ALA A 70 -10.02 -2.25 9.67
N ASP A 71 -9.53 -1.69 8.57
CA ASP A 71 -9.81 -2.23 7.23
C ASP A 71 -9.15 -3.60 7.03
N TYR A 72 -7.89 -3.75 7.46
CA TYR A 72 -7.19 -5.03 7.41
C TYR A 72 -7.83 -6.10 8.30
N LEU A 73 -8.40 -5.72 9.45
CA LEU A 73 -9.16 -6.65 10.29
C LEU A 73 -10.39 -7.19 9.54
N ARG A 74 -11.10 -6.38 8.75
CA ARG A 74 -12.22 -6.87 7.94
C ARG A 74 -11.74 -7.92 6.94
N PHE A 75 -10.65 -7.64 6.22
CA PHE A 75 -10.03 -8.59 5.30
C PHE A 75 -9.71 -9.92 5.98
N VAL A 76 -9.06 -9.89 7.14
CA VAL A 76 -8.67 -11.10 7.89
C VAL A 76 -9.88 -11.89 8.39
N LYS A 77 -10.96 -11.21 8.81
CA LYS A 77 -12.21 -11.86 9.23
C LYS A 77 -12.92 -12.55 8.07
N LEU A 78 -12.96 -11.90 6.90
CA LEU A 78 -13.58 -12.43 5.68
C LEU A 78 -12.71 -13.49 4.98
N ASN A 79 -11.40 -13.48 5.23
CA ASN A 79 -10.45 -14.42 4.65
C ASN A 79 -9.64 -15.13 5.76
N PRO A 80 -10.22 -16.11 6.48
CA PRO A 80 -9.59 -16.71 7.67
C PRO A 80 -8.21 -17.33 7.43
N ARG A 81 -7.85 -17.66 6.18
CA ARG A 81 -6.51 -18.12 5.80
C ARG A 81 -5.40 -17.09 6.07
N TYR A 82 -5.75 -15.80 6.15
CA TYR A 82 -4.82 -14.71 6.49
C TYR A 82 -4.88 -14.34 7.98
N ARG A 83 -5.59 -15.08 8.82
CA ARG A 83 -5.46 -14.88 10.27
C ARG A 83 -4.07 -15.27 10.73
N ARG A 84 -3.54 -14.55 11.74
CA ARG A 84 -2.21 -14.80 12.31
C ARG A 84 -1.97 -16.25 12.75
N ASP A 85 -3.00 -16.91 13.27
CA ASP A 85 -2.96 -18.29 13.74
C ASP A 85 -3.09 -19.34 12.61
N ARG A 86 -3.36 -18.91 11.38
CA ARG A 86 -3.65 -19.79 10.22
C ARG A 86 -2.79 -19.51 8.99
N VAL A 87 -2.17 -18.34 8.91
CA VAL A 87 -1.35 -17.93 7.77
C VAL A 87 -0.20 -18.93 7.56
N SER A 88 0.05 -19.27 6.30
CA SER A 88 1.20 -20.11 5.95
C SER A 88 2.50 -19.37 6.28
N ARG A 89 3.46 -20.07 6.91
CA ARG A 89 4.80 -19.55 7.19
C ARG A 89 5.63 -19.26 5.93
N LEU A 90 5.18 -19.77 4.78
CA LEU A 90 5.72 -19.41 3.47
C LEU A 90 5.37 -17.96 3.09
N PHE A 91 4.24 -17.45 3.58
CA PHE A 91 3.74 -16.12 3.22
C PHE A 91 3.95 -15.07 4.29
N ALA A 92 4.16 -15.44 5.56
CA ALA A 92 4.44 -14.50 6.62
C ALA A 92 5.26 -15.12 7.76
N ASP A 93 6.18 -14.34 8.33
CA ASP A 93 7.03 -14.76 9.44
C ASP A 93 6.29 -14.82 10.80
N SER A 94 7.05 -15.03 11.89
CA SER A 94 6.52 -15.11 13.26
C SER A 94 5.99 -13.78 13.80
N GLN A 95 6.37 -12.65 13.21
CA GLN A 95 5.99 -11.32 13.65
C GLN A 95 4.70 -10.83 13.00
N TYR A 96 4.13 -11.57 12.03
CA TYR A 96 2.89 -11.21 11.36
C TYR A 96 1.76 -10.88 12.33
N LEU A 97 1.23 -9.65 12.26
CA LEU A 97 0.18 -9.12 13.15
C LEU A 97 0.43 -9.39 14.66
N SER A 98 1.68 -9.50 15.09
CA SER A 98 2.02 -9.88 16.47
C SER A 98 1.58 -8.86 17.52
N HIS A 99 1.43 -7.60 17.11
CA HIS A 99 0.98 -6.49 17.95
C HIS A 99 -0.55 -6.45 18.16
N TRP A 100 -1.33 -7.25 17.42
CA TRP A 100 -2.76 -7.42 17.69
C TRP A 100 -2.98 -8.29 18.93
N ALA A 101 -4.03 -8.00 19.67
CA ALA A 101 -4.37 -8.77 20.87
C ALA A 101 -4.60 -10.25 20.55
N GLU A 102 -5.38 -10.55 19.51
CA GLU A 102 -5.71 -11.92 19.09
C GLU A 102 -5.79 -12.04 17.57
N ALA A 103 -5.84 -13.28 17.07
CA ALA A 103 -5.98 -13.58 15.65
C ALA A 103 -7.40 -13.24 15.14
N GLY A 104 -7.63 -11.95 14.89
CA GLY A 104 -8.93 -11.40 14.50
C GLY A 104 -9.51 -10.39 15.49
N ARG A 105 -8.71 -9.85 16.41
CA ARG A 105 -9.14 -8.79 17.33
C ARG A 105 -8.01 -7.78 17.55
N LEU A 106 -8.33 -6.51 17.29
CA LEU A 106 -7.43 -5.41 17.64
C LEU A 106 -7.32 -5.29 19.16
N GLY A 107 -6.20 -4.74 19.62
CA GLY A 107 -5.95 -4.47 21.03
C GLY A 107 -5.29 -3.12 21.20
N GLU A 108 -4.86 -2.82 22.42
CA GLU A 108 -4.20 -1.55 22.71
C GLU A 108 -2.99 -1.31 21.83
N GLY A 109 -2.29 -2.34 21.34
CA GLY A 109 -1.13 -2.21 20.45
C GLY A 109 -1.45 -1.93 18.98
N ALA A 110 -2.72 -1.89 18.57
CA ALA A 110 -3.15 -1.70 17.18
C ALA A 110 -4.40 -0.81 17.11
N GLY A 111 -4.20 0.50 16.96
CA GLY A 111 -5.31 1.46 16.91
C GLY A 111 -6.08 1.31 15.59
N PRO A 112 -7.42 1.40 15.58
CA PRO A 112 -8.21 1.12 14.38
C PRO A 112 -7.93 2.05 13.21
N ARG A 113 -7.54 3.31 13.46
CA ARG A 113 -7.15 4.30 12.44
C ARG A 113 -5.64 4.36 12.19
N GLU A 114 -4.85 3.58 12.89
CA GLU A 114 -3.41 3.49 12.63
C GLU A 114 -3.19 2.62 11.39
N PRO A 115 -2.12 2.88 10.60
CA PRO A 115 -1.76 2.02 9.50
C PRO A 115 -1.48 0.60 10.01
N VAL A 116 -1.95 -0.41 9.27
CA VAL A 116 -1.57 -1.79 9.56
C VAL A 116 -0.09 -1.98 9.26
N THR A 117 0.64 -2.55 10.21
CA THR A 117 2.04 -2.94 10.06
C THR A 117 2.22 -4.41 10.42
N ASN A 118 3.46 -4.91 10.49
CA ASN A 118 3.72 -6.34 10.67
C ASN A 118 2.94 -7.20 9.65
N VAL A 119 2.91 -6.75 8.41
CA VAL A 119 2.34 -7.46 7.26
C VAL A 119 3.44 -7.76 6.26
N SER A 120 3.34 -8.92 5.62
CA SER A 120 4.28 -9.31 4.58
C SER A 120 3.81 -8.81 3.22
N TRP A 121 4.72 -8.74 2.24
CA TRP A 121 4.38 -8.37 0.87
C TRP A 121 3.26 -9.26 0.29
N PHE A 122 3.31 -10.58 0.54
CA PHE A 122 2.28 -11.51 0.06
C PHE A 122 0.89 -11.18 0.60
N THR A 123 0.80 -10.84 1.88
CA THR A 123 -0.48 -10.56 2.54
C THR A 123 -0.98 -9.14 2.25
N ALA A 124 -0.08 -8.19 1.98
CA ALA A 124 -0.41 -6.86 1.48
C ALA A 124 -0.96 -6.93 0.04
N LYS A 125 -0.29 -7.69 -0.85
CA LYS A 125 -0.76 -7.93 -2.22
C LYS A 125 -2.14 -8.59 -2.23
N ALA A 126 -2.34 -9.64 -1.43
CA ALA A 126 -3.62 -10.33 -1.33
C ALA A 126 -4.76 -9.42 -0.83
N TYR A 127 -4.45 -8.48 0.07
CA TYR A 127 -5.43 -7.48 0.51
C TYR A 127 -5.83 -6.56 -0.65
N CYS A 128 -4.87 -6.03 -1.41
CA CYS A 128 -5.18 -5.14 -2.53
C CYS A 128 -5.97 -5.86 -3.62
N GLU A 129 -5.64 -7.12 -3.93
CA GLU A 129 -6.41 -7.95 -4.85
C GLU A 129 -7.84 -8.20 -4.36
N TRP A 130 -8.03 -8.39 -3.06
CA TRP A 130 -9.36 -8.50 -2.44
C TRP A 130 -10.18 -7.20 -2.53
N GLN A 131 -9.51 -6.06 -2.76
CA GLN A 131 -10.12 -4.75 -3.00
C GLN A 131 -10.10 -4.35 -4.49
N ASP A 132 -10.10 -5.35 -5.39
CA ASP A 132 -10.06 -5.17 -6.84
C ASP A 132 -8.95 -4.21 -7.33
N GLY A 133 -7.82 -4.21 -6.62
CA GLY A 133 -6.65 -3.40 -6.91
C GLY A 133 -5.36 -4.22 -6.85
N ARG A 134 -4.25 -3.51 -6.68
CA ARG A 134 -2.89 -4.06 -6.58
C ARG A 134 -2.04 -3.20 -5.66
N LEU A 135 -0.83 -3.66 -5.34
CA LEU A 135 0.18 -2.75 -4.80
C LEU A 135 0.60 -1.75 -5.91
N PRO A 136 0.92 -0.49 -5.58
CA PRO A 136 1.53 0.43 -6.54
C PRO A 136 2.90 -0.11 -6.96
N THR A 137 3.34 0.21 -8.18
CA THR A 137 4.74 0.03 -8.56
C THR A 137 5.64 1.03 -7.83
N GLU A 138 6.95 0.78 -7.78
CA GLU A 138 7.93 1.72 -7.23
C GLU A 138 7.81 3.07 -7.93
N TYR A 139 7.68 3.07 -9.26
CA TYR A 139 7.59 4.32 -10.04
C TYR A 139 6.28 5.08 -9.80
N GLU A 140 5.15 4.39 -9.67
CA GLU A 140 3.88 5.04 -9.28
C GLU A 140 3.95 5.64 -7.89
N TRP A 141 4.53 4.89 -6.94
CA TRP A 141 4.70 5.35 -5.57
C TRP A 141 5.62 6.57 -5.52
N GLU A 142 6.77 6.53 -6.19
CA GLU A 142 7.71 7.65 -6.24
C GLU A 142 7.12 8.87 -6.95
N TYR A 143 6.37 8.67 -8.04
CA TYR A 143 5.72 9.76 -8.77
C TYR A 143 4.72 10.51 -7.90
N ALA A 144 3.86 9.79 -7.17
CA ALA A 144 2.95 10.42 -6.22
C ALA A 144 3.70 11.05 -5.03
N ALA A 145 4.73 10.36 -4.52
CA ALA A 145 5.52 10.83 -3.38
C ALA A 145 6.43 12.01 -3.71
N ALA A 146 6.70 12.32 -4.98
CA ALA A 146 7.49 13.49 -5.36
C ALA A 146 6.77 14.82 -5.08
N ALA A 147 5.46 14.76 -4.83
CA ALA A 147 4.64 15.92 -4.56
C ALA A 147 4.65 16.36 -3.08
N ASP A 148 4.69 17.67 -2.86
CA ASP A 148 4.37 18.28 -1.56
C ASP A 148 2.96 18.89 -1.60
N GLU A 149 2.57 19.70 -0.61
CA GLU A 149 1.25 20.32 -0.55
C GLU A 149 1.00 21.36 -1.67
N ARG A 150 2.03 21.78 -2.42
CA ARG A 150 2.00 22.94 -3.32
C ARG A 150 2.43 22.63 -4.75
N SER A 151 3.11 21.51 -4.99
CA SER A 151 3.65 21.16 -6.29
C SER A 151 3.70 19.64 -6.47
N PRO A 152 3.42 19.12 -7.68
CA PRO A 152 3.66 17.71 -8.01
C PRO A 152 5.15 17.34 -8.04
N GLU A 153 6.03 18.33 -8.19
CA GLU A 153 7.49 18.18 -8.22
C GLU A 153 8.11 18.97 -7.08
N ALA A 154 8.44 18.27 -5.99
CA ALA A 154 8.92 18.87 -4.75
C ALA A 154 9.98 18.03 -4.02
N ARG A 155 10.56 17.00 -4.67
CA ARG A 155 11.49 16.04 -4.07
C ARG A 155 12.59 16.73 -3.23
N GLU A 156 13.26 17.75 -3.79
CA GLU A 156 14.30 18.51 -3.09
C GLU A 156 13.82 19.19 -1.80
N ARG A 157 12.60 19.77 -1.81
CA ARG A 157 12.01 20.41 -0.62
C ARG A 157 11.57 19.40 0.43
N LEU A 158 11.24 18.18 0.01
CA LEU A 158 10.80 17.10 0.89
C LEU A 158 11.98 16.41 1.57
N THR A 159 13.17 16.40 0.96
CA THR A 159 14.35 15.68 1.47
C THR A 159 14.64 15.97 2.96
N PRO A 160 14.72 17.22 3.45
CA PRO A 160 14.99 17.47 4.86
C PRO A 160 13.92 16.88 5.80
N ARG A 161 12.64 16.96 5.42
CA ARG A 161 11.50 16.41 6.19
C ARG A 161 11.55 14.88 6.25
N ILE A 162 11.95 14.23 5.15
CA ILE A 162 12.11 12.77 5.10
C ILE A 162 13.28 12.34 6.00
N LEU A 163 14.41 13.06 5.96
CA LEU A 163 15.57 12.74 6.80
C LEU A 163 15.29 12.94 8.29
N GLU A 164 14.52 13.97 8.65
CA GLU A 164 14.03 14.15 10.01
C GLU A 164 13.18 12.97 10.46
N TRP A 165 12.29 12.46 9.60
CA TRP A 165 11.50 11.27 9.90
C TRP A 165 12.36 10.01 10.07
N TYR A 166 13.39 9.81 9.24
CA TYR A 166 14.33 8.68 9.38
C TYR A 166 15.14 8.75 10.68
N ALA A 167 15.56 9.95 11.09
CA ALA A 167 16.33 10.17 12.30
C ALA A 167 15.47 10.07 13.58
N ALA A 168 14.15 10.23 13.44
CA ALA A 168 13.23 10.13 14.56
C ALA A 168 13.23 8.70 15.14
N ARG A 169 13.17 8.61 16.47
CA ARG A 169 13.03 7.32 17.14
C ARG A 169 11.71 6.68 16.71
N SER A 170 11.78 5.46 16.17
CA SER A 170 10.59 4.70 15.79
C SER A 170 9.64 4.59 16.98
N SER A 171 8.53 5.31 16.90
CA SER A 171 7.38 5.20 17.78
C SER A 171 6.27 4.44 17.06
N ARG A 172 5.25 4.06 17.81
CA ARG A 172 4.02 3.54 17.22
C ARG A 172 3.40 4.61 16.30
N PRO A 173 2.97 4.25 15.08
CA PRO A 173 2.36 5.23 14.18
C PRO A 173 1.06 5.78 14.78
N GLY A 174 0.82 7.06 14.55
CA GLY A 174 -0.47 7.70 14.86
C GLY A 174 -1.56 7.34 13.85
N PRO A 175 -2.77 7.90 14.01
CA PRO A 175 -3.86 7.75 13.04
C PRO A 175 -3.48 8.30 11.65
N VAL A 176 -4.00 7.67 10.60
CA VAL A 176 -3.87 8.16 9.22
C VAL A 176 -4.62 9.47 9.02
N GLY A 177 -4.12 10.32 8.13
CA GLY A 177 -4.82 11.53 7.68
C GLY A 177 -4.75 12.74 8.61
N GLU A 178 -3.96 12.70 9.69
CA GLU A 178 -3.73 13.87 10.54
C GLU A 178 -2.82 14.92 9.89
N GLY A 179 -1.93 14.49 8.99
CA GLY A 179 -1.09 15.36 8.19
C GLY A 179 -1.82 15.98 7.00
N ARG A 180 -1.23 17.03 6.41
CA ARG A 180 -1.71 17.59 5.14
C ARG A 180 -1.48 16.60 3.98
N PRO A 181 -2.41 16.50 3.02
CA PRO A 181 -2.17 15.73 1.81
C PRO A 181 -1.15 16.43 0.92
N ASN A 182 -0.50 15.66 0.04
CA ASN A 182 0.25 16.22 -1.08
C ASN A 182 -0.67 16.83 -2.15
N TRP A 183 -0.08 17.34 -3.23
CA TRP A 183 -0.74 17.94 -4.37
C TRP A 183 -1.87 17.10 -4.98
N TYR A 184 -1.72 15.77 -4.94
CA TYR A 184 -2.69 14.82 -5.48
C TYR A 184 -3.78 14.41 -4.50
N GLY A 185 -3.76 14.93 -3.27
CA GLY A 185 -4.69 14.53 -2.21
C GLY A 185 -4.24 13.31 -1.42
N VAL A 186 -3.05 12.76 -1.66
CA VAL A 186 -2.52 11.58 -0.96
C VAL A 186 -1.93 12.00 0.38
N HIS A 187 -2.28 11.28 1.45
CA HIS A 187 -1.76 11.52 2.79
C HIS A 187 -0.62 10.56 3.16
N ASP A 188 0.24 11.04 4.06
CA ASP A 188 1.20 10.24 4.84
C ASP A 188 2.32 9.50 4.06
N GLN A 189 2.57 9.79 2.78
CA GLN A 189 3.63 9.11 2.00
C GLN A 189 5.07 9.32 2.54
N HIS A 190 5.31 10.37 3.33
CA HIS A 190 6.61 10.67 3.97
C HIS A 190 6.53 10.63 5.50
N ARG A 191 5.55 9.91 6.06
CA ARG A 191 5.30 9.83 7.52
C ARG A 191 4.75 8.45 7.89
N LEU A 192 4.60 8.22 9.19
CA LEU A 192 3.98 7.05 9.82
C LEU A 192 4.74 5.73 9.60
N VAL A 193 4.78 5.23 8.36
CA VAL A 193 5.29 3.89 8.03
C VAL A 193 5.97 3.89 6.66
N TRP A 194 6.89 2.95 6.47
CA TRP A 194 7.31 2.49 5.15
C TRP A 194 6.16 1.75 4.46
N GLU A 195 6.21 1.63 3.14
CA GLU A 195 5.13 1.01 2.36
C GLU A 195 5.67 -0.03 1.37
N TRP A 196 5.03 -1.19 1.35
CA TRP A 196 5.29 -2.18 0.30
C TRP A 196 4.84 -1.66 -1.06
N VAL A 197 5.70 -1.87 -2.07
CA VAL A 197 5.41 -1.70 -3.49
C VAL A 197 5.44 -3.07 -4.20
N LEU A 198 4.83 -3.14 -5.39
CA LEU A 198 4.67 -4.38 -6.15
C LEU A 198 6.02 -5.04 -6.47
N ASP A 199 6.97 -4.24 -6.91
CA ASP A 199 8.28 -4.57 -7.45
C ASP A 199 9.41 -4.28 -6.45
N PHE A 200 9.16 -4.54 -5.16
CA PHE A 200 10.14 -4.26 -4.10
C PHE A 200 11.46 -5.05 -4.23
N ASN A 201 11.59 -6.05 -5.10
CA ASN A 201 12.84 -6.83 -5.22
C ASN A 201 13.40 -6.90 -6.65
N SER A 202 12.93 -6.03 -7.56
CA SER A 202 13.38 -6.03 -8.96
C SER A 202 14.81 -5.50 -9.12
N ASN A 203 15.18 -4.43 -8.40
CA ASN A 203 16.46 -3.73 -8.60
C ASN A 203 17.67 -4.42 -7.95
N LEU A 204 17.48 -5.53 -7.22
CA LEU A 204 18.58 -6.37 -6.74
C LEU A 204 18.88 -7.55 -7.68
N VAL A 205 18.09 -7.69 -8.75
CA VAL A 205 18.10 -8.85 -9.66
C VAL A 205 18.33 -8.42 -11.12
N SER A 206 18.58 -7.15 -11.42
CA SER A 206 18.79 -6.62 -12.79
C SER A 206 20.06 -7.12 -13.51
N GLY A 207 20.77 -8.10 -12.96
CA GLY A 207 21.67 -8.95 -13.73
C GLY A 207 20.91 -10.00 -14.57
N ASP A 208 20.08 -9.59 -15.53
CA ASP A 208 19.58 -10.54 -16.55
C ASP A 208 20.80 -11.12 -17.27
N SER A 209 21.06 -12.41 -17.02
CA SER A 209 22.24 -13.11 -17.53
C SER A 209 22.24 -13.30 -19.05
N ARG A 210 21.20 -12.83 -19.75
CA ARG A 210 21.05 -12.92 -21.21
C ARG A 210 21.63 -11.71 -21.96
N GLU A 211 21.83 -10.56 -21.31
CA GLU A 211 22.57 -9.44 -21.88
C GLU A 211 24.06 -9.57 -21.57
N ARG A 212 24.70 -10.47 -22.32
CA ARG A 212 26.13 -10.71 -22.23
C ARG A 212 26.90 -9.69 -23.06
N GLN A 213 26.98 -8.44 -22.59
CA GLN A 213 28.09 -7.52 -22.89
C GLN A 213 28.00 -6.28 -21.96
N SER A 214 28.58 -6.41 -20.75
CA SER A 214 28.96 -5.38 -19.74
C SER A 214 28.36 -5.49 -18.32
N GLY A 215 27.52 -6.49 -18.04
CA GLY A 215 26.75 -6.62 -16.78
C GLY A 215 27.39 -7.32 -15.57
N ASP A 216 28.72 -7.48 -15.47
CA ASP A 216 29.33 -8.03 -14.23
C ASP A 216 29.51 -6.98 -13.11
N MET A 217 29.28 -5.70 -13.43
CA MET A 217 29.38 -4.59 -12.46
C MET A 217 28.22 -4.54 -11.46
N GLU A 218 27.14 -5.31 -11.68
CA GLU A 218 26.02 -5.39 -10.74
C GLU A 218 26.14 -6.49 -9.68
N ARG A 219 27.25 -7.26 -9.70
CA ARG A 219 27.41 -8.49 -8.90
C ARG A 219 28.25 -8.35 -7.63
N PHE A 220 28.65 -7.14 -7.24
CA PHE A 220 29.41 -6.90 -6.01
C PHE A 220 28.64 -5.99 -5.03
N CYS A 221 28.97 -6.11 -3.75
CA CYS A 221 28.38 -5.28 -2.69
C CYS A 221 28.57 -3.79 -3.03
N GLY A 222 27.47 -3.09 -3.32
CA GLY A 222 27.47 -1.67 -3.69
C GLY A 222 27.16 -1.37 -5.15
N ALA A 223 26.95 -2.38 -5.99
CA ALA A 223 26.49 -2.25 -7.37
C ALA A 223 25.28 -1.29 -7.55
N GLY A 224 24.26 -1.42 -6.71
CA GLY A 224 23.09 -0.54 -6.75
C GLY A 224 23.44 0.93 -6.51
N ALA A 225 24.55 1.27 -5.85
CA ALA A 225 24.94 2.67 -5.70
C ALA A 225 25.45 3.30 -7.00
N LEU A 226 25.90 2.48 -7.97
CA LEU A 226 26.38 2.95 -9.27
C LEU A 226 25.23 3.30 -10.23
N SER A 227 24.08 2.65 -10.09
CA SER A 227 22.91 2.88 -10.95
C SER A 227 21.99 4.00 -10.44
N ALA A 228 22.34 4.64 -9.31
CA ALA A 228 21.55 5.72 -8.72
C ALA A 228 21.66 7.02 -9.52
N SER A 229 20.54 7.70 -9.75
CA SER A 229 20.51 8.96 -10.51
C SER A 229 21.16 10.14 -9.78
N ASP A 230 21.20 10.10 -8.44
CA ASP A 230 21.83 11.09 -7.58
C ASP A 230 22.47 10.43 -6.36
N VAL A 231 23.80 10.42 -6.30
CA VAL A 231 24.57 9.80 -5.21
C VAL A 231 24.48 10.55 -3.87
N ASN A 232 23.93 11.77 -3.86
CA ASN A 232 23.78 12.58 -2.65
C ASN A 232 22.35 12.53 -2.07
N ASP A 233 21.38 11.93 -2.76
CA ASP A 233 20.02 11.76 -2.24
C ASP A 233 19.97 10.57 -1.26
N TYR A 234 20.51 10.82 -0.07
CA TYR A 234 20.53 9.88 1.04
C TYR A 234 19.13 9.38 1.41
N ALA A 235 18.10 10.21 1.21
CA ALA A 235 16.72 9.84 1.51
C ALA A 235 16.26 8.67 0.64
N SER A 236 16.59 8.71 -0.66
CA SER A 236 16.33 7.63 -1.60
C SER A 236 17.22 6.42 -1.36
N PHE A 237 18.54 6.62 -1.12
CA PHE A 237 19.45 5.51 -0.75
C PHE A 237 18.96 4.67 0.42
N MET A 238 18.49 5.31 1.49
CA MET A 238 17.97 4.61 2.66
C MET A 238 16.75 3.73 2.32
N ARG A 239 15.85 4.18 1.44
CA ARG A 239 14.70 3.35 0.99
C ARG A 239 15.18 2.08 0.32
N ILE A 240 16.21 2.21 -0.51
CA ILE A 240 16.78 1.12 -1.29
C ILE A 240 17.56 0.16 -0.42
N ALA A 241 18.36 0.66 0.51
CA ALA A 241 19.07 -0.17 1.48
C ALA A 241 18.08 -0.96 2.33
N PHE A 242 17.00 -0.31 2.79
CA PHE A 242 15.92 -0.98 3.53
C PHE A 242 15.27 -2.07 2.67
N ARG A 243 14.91 -1.76 1.43
CA ARG A 243 14.38 -2.70 0.44
C ARG A 243 15.32 -3.90 0.22
N GLY A 244 16.62 -3.62 0.11
CA GLY A 244 17.73 -4.57 -0.01
C GLY A 244 17.76 -5.65 1.06
N SER A 245 17.25 -5.34 2.25
CA SER A 245 17.31 -6.20 3.43
C SER A 245 16.04 -7.04 3.65
N LEU A 246 15.02 -6.88 2.81
CA LEU A 246 13.71 -7.49 3.02
C LEU A 246 13.47 -8.71 2.11
N GLU A 247 12.95 -9.79 2.71
CA GLU A 247 12.28 -10.86 1.96
C GLU A 247 10.77 -10.61 1.89
N ALA A 248 10.11 -11.12 0.84
CA ALA A 248 8.65 -10.97 0.66
C ALA A 248 7.80 -11.45 1.85
N ARG A 249 8.32 -12.41 2.64
CA ARG A 249 7.65 -12.97 3.82
C ARG A 249 7.94 -12.23 5.12
N TYR A 250 8.92 -11.33 5.15
CA TYR A 250 9.30 -10.59 6.35
C TYR A 250 8.23 -9.58 6.73
N THR A 251 8.09 -9.34 8.03
CA THR A 251 7.16 -8.36 8.56
C THR A 251 7.86 -7.42 9.55
N THR A 252 7.62 -6.11 9.40
CA THR A 252 8.30 -5.09 10.20
C THR A 252 7.29 -4.16 10.86
N ARG A 253 7.61 -3.67 12.07
CA ARG A 253 6.70 -2.87 12.91
C ARG A 253 6.34 -1.50 12.33
N ASN A 254 7.15 -0.99 11.41
CA ASN A 254 6.98 0.30 10.74
C ASN A 254 6.83 0.14 9.22
N LEU A 255 6.41 -1.03 8.74
CA LEU A 255 6.19 -1.32 7.31
C LEU A 255 4.73 -1.75 7.10
N GLY A 256 3.98 -0.90 6.41
CA GLY A 256 2.62 -1.11 5.97
C GLY A 256 2.52 -1.10 4.46
N PHE A 257 1.39 -0.64 3.92
CA PHE A 257 1.16 -0.53 2.48
C PHE A 257 -0.08 0.32 2.18
N ARG A 258 -0.24 0.64 0.90
CA ARG A 258 -1.45 1.21 0.31
C ARG A 258 -1.72 0.52 -1.03
N CYS A 259 -2.95 0.56 -1.51
CA CYS A 259 -3.32 -0.05 -2.79
C CYS A 259 -3.42 0.99 -3.91
N ALA A 260 -3.35 0.51 -5.14
CA ALA A 260 -3.56 1.25 -6.37
C ALA A 260 -4.43 0.45 -7.35
N ASP A 261 -5.01 1.12 -8.34
CA ASP A 261 -5.66 0.51 -9.49
C ASP A 261 -5.52 1.39 -10.74
N ASP A 262 -5.82 0.84 -11.92
CA ASP A 262 -5.63 1.54 -13.19
C ASP A 262 -6.81 2.45 -13.59
N GLY A 263 -7.85 2.57 -12.76
CA GLY A 263 -9.08 3.32 -13.04
C GLY A 263 -9.88 2.76 -14.21
N ARG A 264 -10.86 1.90 -13.94
CA ARG A 264 -11.85 1.48 -14.96
C ARG A 264 -12.96 2.50 -15.13
#